data_AF-A0A285U4L5-F1
#
_entry.id   AF-A0A285U4L5-F1
#
_cell.length_a   1.000
_cell.length_b   1.000
_cell.length_c   1.000
_cell.angle_alpha   90.00
_cell.angle_beta   90.00
_cell.angle_gamma   90.00
#
_symmetry.space_group_name_H-M   'P 1'
#
loop_
_entity.id
_entity.type
_entity.pdbx_description
1 polymer ?
#
loop_
_entity_poly.entity_id
_entity_poly.type
_entity_poly.pdbx_seq_one_letter_code
_entity_poly.pdbx_strand_id
1 'polypeptide(L)'
;MTLLKGNIDTGAAAEGGRLWRGAHFLALLALCAAYIQGPLTKIFDFQGALAEMTHFGLLPAPLFAVVVVVFELAMSALILAGRFRAPAAIALSLFTLAATLVALRFWELPPGMERTMATNAFFEHVGLAGAFVLVALHELRRRALH
;
A
#
# COMPACT_ATOMS: atom_id res chain seq x y z
N MET A 1 -3.31 36.89 35.06
CA MET A 1 -2.25 36.12 34.36
C MET A 1 -2.54 34.63 34.18
N THR A 2 -3.50 34.03 34.91
CA THR A 2 -3.86 32.60 34.77
C THR A 2 -4.65 32.25 33.49
N LEU A 3 -5.44 33.19 32.94
CA LEU A 3 -6.27 32.95 31.75
C LEU A 3 -5.52 32.98 30.41
N LEU A 4 -4.37 33.67 30.32
CA LEU A 4 -3.57 33.73 29.09
C LEU A 4 -2.76 32.44 28.86
N LYS A 5 -2.35 31.74 29.92
CA LYS A 5 -1.55 30.51 29.83
C LYS A 5 -2.37 29.34 29.27
N GLY A 6 -3.62 29.19 29.70
CA GLY A 6 -4.52 28.13 29.22
C GLY A 6 -4.84 28.20 27.72
N ASN A 7 -4.87 29.39 27.12
CA ASN A 7 -5.13 29.53 25.67
C ASN A 7 -3.94 29.12 24.80
N ILE A 8 -2.72 29.31 25.29
CA ILE A 8 -1.47 28.96 24.59
C ILE A 8 -1.27 27.43 24.64
N ASP A 9 -1.52 26.81 25.79
CA ASP A 9 -1.41 25.36 25.98
C ASP A 9 -2.45 24.59 25.14
N THR A 10 -3.67 25.14 25.03
CA THR A 10 -4.76 24.57 24.20
C THR A 10 -4.45 24.71 22.70
N GLY A 11 -3.88 25.85 22.30
CA GLY A 11 -3.44 26.10 20.92
C GLY A 11 -2.34 25.12 20.48
N ALA A 12 -1.28 24.98 21.28
CA ALA A 12 -0.16 24.08 21.00
C ALA A 12 -0.58 22.60 20.92
N ALA A 13 -1.49 22.16 21.80
CA ALA A 13 -2.04 20.80 21.76
C ALA A 13 -2.88 20.54 20.49
N ALA A 14 -3.66 21.54 20.05
CA ALA A 14 -4.45 21.45 18.82
C ALA A 14 -3.55 21.46 17.56
N GLU A 15 -2.48 22.26 17.56
CA GLU A 15 -1.47 22.26 16.49
C GLU A 15 -0.77 20.91 16.39
N GLY A 16 -0.31 20.38 17.54
CA GLY A 16 0.31 19.06 17.63
C GLY A 16 -0.62 17.94 17.12
N GLY A 17 -1.92 18.02 17.46
CA GLY A 17 -2.93 17.10 16.95
C GLY A 17 -3.13 17.18 15.44
N ARG A 18 -3.07 18.37 14.84
CA ARG A 18 -3.15 18.55 13.38
C ARG A 18 -1.92 18.02 12.66
N LEU A 19 -0.72 18.34 13.16
CA LEU A 19 0.55 17.86 12.60
C LEU A 19 0.63 16.33 12.63
N TRP A 20 0.24 15.73 13.75
CA TRP A 20 0.18 14.28 13.89
C TRP A 20 -0.77 13.62 12.87
N ARG A 21 -1.98 14.17 12.70
CA ARG A 21 -2.95 13.67 11.71
C ARG A 21 -2.41 13.80 10.28
N GLY A 22 -1.78 14.94 9.97
CA GLY A 22 -1.15 15.18 8.67
C GLY A 22 -0.01 14.19 8.38
N ALA A 23 0.91 14.02 9.33
CA ALA A 23 2.02 13.08 9.20
C ALA A 23 1.55 11.63 9.04
N HIS A 24 0.53 11.21 9.82
CA HIS A 24 -0.05 9.88 9.69
C HIS A 24 -0.71 9.66 8.33
N PHE A 25 -1.46 10.65 7.82
CA PHE A 25 -2.05 10.57 6.49
C PHE A 25 -0.98 10.50 5.40
N LEU A 26 0.05 11.33 5.49
CA LEU A 26 1.16 11.34 4.52
C LEU A 26 1.93 10.01 4.52
N ALA A 27 2.15 9.42 5.70
CA ALA A 27 2.76 8.10 5.81
C ALA A 27 1.90 7.00 5.16
N LEU A 28 0.58 7.02 5.38
CA LEU A 28 -0.34 6.10 4.71
C LEU A 28 -0.39 6.33 3.20
N LEU A 29 -0.34 7.57 2.75
CA LEU A 29 -0.29 7.92 1.33
C LEU A 29 0.99 7.43 0.68
N ALA A 30 2.15 7.64 1.33
CA ALA A 30 3.43 7.13 0.86
C ALA A 30 3.43 5.59 0.79
N LEU A 31 2.84 4.92 1.79
CA LEU A 31 2.69 3.47 1.80
C LEU A 31 1.77 2.97 0.66
N CYS A 32 0.69 3.70 0.37
CA CYS A 32 -0.23 3.38 -0.73
C CYS A 32 0.30 3.80 -2.11
N ALA A 33 1.37 4.61 -2.18
CA ALA A 33 1.82 5.22 -3.43
C ALA A 33 2.17 4.18 -4.50
N ALA A 34 2.81 3.06 -4.13
CA ALA A 34 3.12 1.96 -5.04
C ALA A 34 1.86 1.37 -5.71
N TYR A 35 0.76 1.26 -4.95
CA TYR A 35 -0.53 0.72 -5.40
C TYR A 35 -1.43 1.77 -6.05
N ILE A 36 -1.02 3.04 -6.07
CA ILE A 36 -1.68 4.08 -6.84
C ILE A 36 -0.95 4.24 -8.17
N GLN A 37 0.37 4.32 -8.13
CA GLN A 37 1.19 4.52 -9.32
C GLN A 37 1.08 3.34 -10.30
N GLY A 38 1.12 2.09 -9.84
CA GLY A 38 1.02 0.89 -10.69
C GLY A 38 -0.27 0.83 -11.53
N PRO A 39 -1.47 0.93 -10.91
CA PRO A 39 -2.72 1.03 -11.65
C PRO A 39 -2.80 2.21 -12.60
N LEU A 40 -2.31 3.38 -12.20
CA LEU A 40 -2.33 4.56 -13.08
C LEU A 40 -1.51 4.30 -14.34
N THR A 41 -0.33 3.71 -14.23
CA THR A 41 0.46 3.32 -15.41
C THR A 41 -0.28 2.32 -16.28
N LYS A 42 -0.97 1.34 -15.68
CA LYS A 42 -1.80 0.37 -16.42
C LYS A 42 -3.04 1.00 -17.08
N ILE A 43 -3.60 2.06 -16.52
CA ILE A 43 -4.73 2.80 -17.13
C ILE A 43 -4.25 3.61 -18.34
N PHE A 44 -3.09 4.25 -18.24
CA PHE A 44 -2.51 5.03 -19.34
C PHE A 44 -1.90 4.16 -20.44
N ASP A 45 -1.43 2.96 -20.11
CA ASP A 45 -0.96 1.94 -21.05
C ASP A 45 -1.63 0.59 -20.80
N PHE A 46 -2.90 0.50 -21.19
CA PHE A 46 -3.67 -0.72 -21.00
C PHE A 46 -3.16 -1.88 -21.87
N GLN A 47 -2.57 -1.60 -23.03
CA GLN A 47 -1.98 -2.65 -23.87
C GLN A 47 -0.74 -3.26 -23.20
N GLY A 48 0.11 -2.44 -22.59
CA GLY A 48 1.20 -2.91 -21.75
C GLY A 48 0.70 -3.77 -20.58
N ALA A 49 -0.39 -3.37 -19.93
CA ALA A 49 -1.01 -4.17 -18.87
C ALA A 49 -1.48 -5.55 -19.36
N LEU A 50 -2.09 -5.65 -20.54
CA LEU A 50 -2.49 -6.93 -21.12
C LEU A 50 -1.29 -7.83 -21.44
N ALA A 51 -0.21 -7.25 -21.97
CA ALA A 51 1.03 -7.98 -22.25
C ALA A 51 1.66 -8.52 -20.97
N GLU A 52 1.69 -7.72 -19.90
CA GLU A 52 2.19 -8.11 -18.58
C GLU A 52 1.37 -9.27 -17.98
N MET A 53 0.04 -9.18 -17.99
CA MET A 53 -0.83 -10.26 -17.50
C MET A 53 -0.64 -11.55 -18.31
N THR A 54 -0.50 -11.43 -19.63
CA THR A 54 -0.26 -12.58 -20.51
C THR A 54 1.12 -13.20 -20.25
N HIS A 55 2.15 -12.37 -20.04
CA HIS A 55 3.50 -12.81 -19.69
C HIS A 55 3.52 -13.61 -18.39
N PHE A 56 2.75 -13.18 -17.39
CA PHE A 56 2.59 -13.91 -16.13
C PHE A 56 1.60 -15.08 -16.18
N GLY A 57 1.02 -15.38 -17.35
CA GLY A 57 0.07 -16.49 -17.54
C GLY A 57 -1.31 -16.25 -16.93
N LEU A 58 -1.64 -15.01 -16.58
CA LEU A 58 -2.93 -14.61 -16.01
C LEU A 58 -3.98 -14.44 -17.13
N LEU A 59 -4.67 -15.53 -17.45
CA LEU A 59 -5.70 -15.58 -18.49
C LEU A 59 -7.09 -15.74 -17.87
N PRO A 60 -8.10 -14.95 -18.31
CA PRO A 60 -8.06 -13.95 -19.39
C PRO A 60 -7.39 -12.63 -18.99
N ALA A 61 -6.40 -12.17 -19.76
CA ALA A 61 -5.59 -10.99 -19.42
C ALA A 61 -6.39 -9.70 -19.16
N PRO A 62 -7.43 -9.34 -19.95
CA PRO A 62 -8.22 -8.15 -19.68
C PRO A 62 -8.97 -8.18 -18.35
N LEU A 63 -9.45 -9.36 -17.95
CA LEU A 63 -10.15 -9.52 -16.68
C LEU A 63 -9.19 -9.30 -15.51
N PHE A 64 -8.02 -9.95 -15.55
CA PHE A 64 -7.01 -9.78 -14.50
C PHE A 64 -6.48 -8.35 -14.43
N ALA A 65 -6.20 -7.71 -15.57
CA ALA A 65 -5.74 -6.32 -15.61
C ALA A 65 -6.75 -5.38 -14.93
N VAL A 66 -8.04 -5.49 -15.27
CA VAL A 66 -9.10 -4.66 -14.66
C VAL A 66 -9.25 -4.96 -13.18
N VAL A 67 -9.28 -6.24 -12.78
CA VAL A 67 -9.40 -6.63 -11.37
C VAL A 67 -8.24 -6.08 -10.54
N VAL A 68 -7.00 -6.21 -11.01
CA VAL A 68 -5.81 -5.70 -10.33
C VAL A 68 -5.89 -4.18 -10.17
N VAL A 69 -6.15 -3.46 -11.25
CA VAL A 69 -6.27 -1.99 -11.25
C VAL A 69 -7.33 -1.51 -10.26
N VAL A 70 -8.54 -2.09 -10.33
CA VAL A 70 -9.65 -1.71 -9.47
C VAL A 70 -9.34 -2.06 -8.01
N PHE A 71 -8.76 -3.23 -7.76
CA PHE A 71 -8.43 -3.70 -6.42
C PHE A 71 -7.38 -2.80 -5.74
N GLU A 72 -6.26 -2.54 -6.42
CA GLU A 72 -5.16 -1.73 -5.89
C GLU A 72 -5.63 -0.29 -5.55
N LEU A 73 -6.43 0.33 -6.43
CA LEU A 73 -6.99 1.67 -6.19
C LEU A 73 -8.06 1.66 -5.09
N ALA A 74 -8.96 0.69 -5.09
CA ALA A 74 -10.04 0.61 -4.11
C ALA A 74 -9.49 0.39 -2.69
N MET A 75 -8.55 -0.55 -2.52
CA MET A 75 -7.96 -0.81 -1.20
C MET A 75 -7.14 0.39 -0.71
N SER A 76 -6.37 1.03 -1.59
CA SER A 76 -5.65 2.27 -1.26
C SER A 76 -6.60 3.39 -0.79
N ALA A 77 -7.72 3.58 -1.51
CA ALA A 77 -8.74 4.54 -1.12
C ALA A 77 -9.37 4.21 0.25
N LEU A 78 -9.65 2.93 0.54
CA LEU A 78 -10.21 2.50 1.82
C LEU A 78 -9.24 2.71 3.00
N ILE A 79 -7.94 2.50 2.79
CA ILE A 79 -6.90 2.78 3.79
C ILE A 79 -6.83 4.26 4.12
N LEU A 80 -6.83 5.11 3.09
CA LEU A 80 -6.76 6.56 3.22
C LEU A 80 -8.04 7.15 3.85
N ALA A 81 -9.22 6.65 3.47
CA ALA A 81 -10.51 7.05 4.04
C ALA A 81 -10.70 6.62 5.51
N GLY A 82 -9.98 5.57 5.96
CA GLY A 82 -9.94 5.16 7.35
C GLY A 82 -11.13 4.32 7.85
N ARG A 83 -12.20 4.12 7.06
CA ARG A 83 -13.37 3.34 7.50
C ARG A 83 -13.12 1.83 7.52
N PHE A 84 -12.42 1.30 6.51
CA PHE A 84 -12.13 -0.13 6.35
C PHE A 84 -10.62 -0.41 6.29
N ARG A 85 -9.82 0.39 7.02
CA ARG A 85 -8.36 0.37 6.94
C ARG A 85 -7.75 -1.00 7.27
N ALA A 86 -8.20 -1.66 8.35
CA ALA A 86 -7.67 -2.97 8.74
C ALA A 86 -7.88 -4.07 7.69
N PRO A 87 -9.12 -4.38 7.25
CA PRO A 87 -9.32 -5.40 6.23
C PRO A 87 -8.69 -5.01 4.88
N ALA A 88 -8.71 -3.73 4.49
CA ALA A 88 -8.08 -3.29 3.25
C ALA A 88 -6.55 -3.45 3.26
N ALA A 89 -5.90 -3.18 4.39
CA ALA A 89 -4.47 -3.37 4.55
C ALA A 89 -4.08 -4.85 4.51
N ILE A 90 -4.84 -5.74 5.15
CA ILE A 90 -4.61 -7.19 5.02
C ILE A 90 -4.80 -7.64 3.57
N ALA A 91 -5.85 -7.17 2.90
CA ALA A 91 -6.13 -7.51 1.51
C ALA A 91 -4.98 -7.09 0.58
N LEU A 92 -4.46 -5.86 0.72
CA LEU A 92 -3.29 -5.40 -0.03
C LEU A 92 -2.03 -6.18 0.32
N SER A 93 -1.79 -6.49 1.59
CA SER A 93 -0.64 -7.30 2.01
C SER A 93 -0.63 -8.67 1.32
N LEU A 94 -1.77 -9.38 1.35
CA LEU A 94 -1.90 -10.69 0.71
C LEU A 94 -1.75 -10.60 -0.81
N PHE A 95 -2.38 -9.60 -1.43
CA PHE A 95 -2.23 -9.34 -2.86
C PHE A 95 -0.77 -9.11 -3.25
N THR A 96 -0.04 -8.30 -2.47
CA THR A 96 1.37 -7.96 -2.70
C THR A 96 2.24 -9.21 -2.66
N LEU A 97 2.04 -10.06 -1.65
CA LEU A 97 2.78 -11.32 -1.53
C LEU A 97 2.46 -12.25 -2.71
N ALA A 98 1.18 -12.40 -3.06
CA ALA A 98 0.78 -13.24 -4.19
C ALA A 98 1.37 -12.74 -5.51
N ALA A 99 1.25 -11.43 -5.80
CA ALA A 99 1.81 -10.82 -7.00
C ALA A 99 3.33 -10.96 -7.04
N THR A 100 4.01 -10.77 -5.91
CA THR A 100 5.47 -10.89 -5.80
C THR A 100 5.95 -12.32 -6.04
N LEU A 101 5.25 -13.34 -5.53
CA LEU A 101 5.58 -14.74 -5.79
C LEU A 101 5.41 -15.13 -7.26
N VAL A 102 4.48 -14.49 -7.98
CA VAL A 102 4.25 -14.73 -9.41
C VAL A 102 5.24 -13.94 -10.27
N ALA A 103 5.47 -12.67 -9.95
CA ALA A 103 6.24 -11.76 -10.79
C ALA A 103 7.75 -11.84 -10.55
N LEU A 104 8.19 -12.05 -9.31
CA LEU A 104 9.60 -11.98 -8.91
C LEU A 104 10.13 -13.38 -8.59
N ARG A 105 10.02 -14.29 -9.56
CA ARG A 105 10.52 -15.68 -9.48
C ARG A 105 12.04 -15.72 -9.65
N PHE A 106 12.76 -15.01 -8.78
CA PHE A 106 14.22 -14.85 -8.88
C PHE A 106 14.97 -16.19 -8.82
N TRP A 107 14.36 -17.23 -8.25
CA TRP A 107 14.91 -18.59 -8.18
C TRP A 107 14.96 -19.30 -9.54
N GLU A 108 14.23 -18.84 -10.54
CA GLU A 108 14.28 -19.35 -11.92
C GLU A 108 15.26 -18.59 -12.81
N LEU A 109 15.79 -17.46 -12.33
CA LEU A 109 16.73 -16.66 -13.09
C LEU A 109 18.17 -17.21 -12.96
N PRO A 110 18.96 -17.19 -14.05
CA PRO A 110 20.37 -17.54 -13.98
C PRO A 110 21.15 -16.57 -13.07
N PRO A 111 22.29 -16.98 -12.48
CA PRO A 111 23.14 -16.07 -11.70
C PRO A 111 23.54 -14.84 -12.53
N GLY A 112 23.31 -13.65 -11.99
CA GLY A 112 23.58 -12.39 -12.68
C GLY A 112 22.86 -11.19 -12.04
N MET A 113 22.99 -10.03 -12.68
CA MET A 113 22.40 -8.78 -12.19
C MET A 113 20.87 -8.86 -12.07
N GLU A 114 20.20 -9.46 -13.05
CA GLU A 114 18.73 -9.60 -13.07
C GLU A 114 18.22 -10.40 -11.87
N ARG A 115 18.88 -11.52 -11.53
CA ARG A 115 18.53 -12.31 -10.34
C ARG A 115 18.68 -11.51 -9.06
N THR A 116 19.75 -10.72 -8.92
CA THR A 116 19.97 -9.87 -7.74
C THR A 116 18.89 -8.79 -7.64
N MET A 117 18.57 -8.12 -8.75
CA MET A 117 17.52 -7.10 -8.78
C MET A 117 16.15 -7.69 -8.42
N ALA A 118 15.78 -8.84 -8.99
CA ALA A 118 14.53 -9.53 -8.67
C ALA A 118 14.48 -9.99 -7.21
N THR A 119 15.61 -10.45 -6.64
CA THR A 119 15.71 -10.84 -5.23
C THR A 119 15.51 -9.63 -4.31
N ASN A 120 16.14 -8.50 -4.61
CA ASN A 120 15.99 -7.28 -3.81
C ASN A 120 14.55 -6.78 -3.85
N ALA A 121 13.97 -6.67 -5.05
CA ALA A 121 12.57 -6.27 -5.22
C ALA A 121 11.60 -7.21 -4.49
N PHE A 122 11.89 -8.52 -4.46
CA PHE A 122 11.09 -9.50 -3.74
C PHE A 122 11.04 -9.16 -2.23
N PHE A 123 12.21 -8.94 -1.62
CA PHE A 123 12.28 -8.62 -0.19
C PHE A 123 11.74 -7.22 0.14
N GLU A 124 11.89 -6.25 -0.76
CA GLU A 124 11.24 -4.93 -0.64
C GLU A 124 9.72 -5.06 -0.57
N HIS A 125 9.12 -5.87 -1.44
CA HIS A 125 7.69 -6.14 -1.43
C HIS A 125 7.23 -6.93 -0.21
N VAL A 126 8.03 -7.89 0.28
CA VAL A 126 7.74 -8.58 1.56
C VAL A 126 7.73 -7.59 2.72
N GLY A 127 8.70 -6.67 2.78
CA GLY A 127 8.72 -5.60 3.77
C GLY A 127 7.50 -4.68 3.68
N LEU A 128 7.11 -4.30 2.47
CA LEU A 128 5.93 -3.49 2.19
C LEU A 128 4.64 -4.19 2.62
N ALA A 129 4.50 -5.48 2.33
CA ALA A 129 3.38 -6.30 2.78
C ALA A 129 3.31 -6.36 4.31
N GLY A 130 4.46 -6.50 4.99
CA GLY A 130 4.55 -6.45 6.45
C GLY A 130 4.11 -5.11 7.04
N ALA A 131 4.46 -4.00 6.39
CA ALA A 131 4.01 -2.67 6.80
C ALA A 131 2.48 -2.53 6.78
N PHE A 132 1.79 -3.11 5.78
CA PHE A 132 0.32 -3.14 5.79
C PHE A 132 -0.25 -4.00 6.92
N VAL A 133 0.37 -5.13 7.26
CA VAL A 133 -0.05 -5.93 8.41
C VAL A 133 0.05 -5.10 9.70
N LEU A 134 1.15 -4.35 9.88
CA LEU A 134 1.29 -3.45 11.03
C LEU A 134 0.20 -2.36 11.05
N VAL A 135 -0.16 -1.78 9.90
CA VAL A 135 -1.28 -0.83 9.79
C VAL A 135 -2.59 -1.48 10.24
N ALA A 136 -2.86 -2.73 9.80
CA ALA A 136 -4.06 -3.45 10.19
C ALA A 136 -4.09 -3.74 11.70
N LEU A 137 -2.99 -4.23 12.27
CA LEU A 137 -2.87 -4.50 13.71
C LEU A 137 -3.04 -3.23 14.54
N HIS A 138 -2.45 -2.12 14.10
CA HIS A 138 -2.58 -0.83 14.79
C HIS A 138 -4.03 -0.33 14.78
N GLU A 139 -4.72 -0.47 13.64
CA GLU A 139 -6.13 -0.10 13.52
C GLU A 139 -7.04 -0.99 14.37
N LEU A 140 -6.82 -2.32 14.38
CA LEU A 140 -7.55 -3.26 15.24
C LEU A 140 -7.34 -2.94 16.72
N ARG A 141 -6.10 -2.68 17.13
CA ARG A 141 -5.79 -2.27 18.51
C ARG A 141 -6.48 -0.97 18.89
N ARG A 142 -6.51 0.03 18.00
CA ARG A 142 -7.24 1.29 18.25
C ARG A 142 -8.74 1.02 18.47
N ARG A 143 -9.35 0.14 17.68
CA ARG A 143 -10.77 -0.22 17.79
C ARG A 143 -11.10 -1.02 19.05
N ALA A 144 -10.18 -1.85 19.55
CA ALA A 144 -10.37 -2.63 20.77
C ALA A 144 -10.28 -1.78 22.06
N LEU A 145 -9.67 -0.59 21.99
CA LEU A 145 -9.51 0.33 23.12
C LEU A 145 -10.63 1.39 23.22
N HIS A 146 -11.60 1.36 22.30
CA HIS A 146 -12.75 2.25 22.24
C HIS A 146 -14.05 1.43 22.35
#